data_AF-A0A175Y2A7-F1
#
_entry.id   AF-A0A175Y2A7-F1
#
_cell.length_a   1.000
_cell.length_b   1.000
_cell.length_c   1.000
_cell.angle_alpha   90.00
_cell.angle_beta   90.00
_cell.angle_gamma   90.00
#
_symmetry.space_group_name_H-M   'P 1'
#
loop_
_entity.id
_entity.type
_entity.pdbx_description
1 polymer ?
#
loop_
_entity_poly.entity_id
_entity_poly.type
_entity_poly.pdbx_seq_one_letter_code
_entity_poly.pdbx_strand_id
1 'polypeptide(L)'
;MTDLPPIGATEFAGIAAIAEQLRDARAAGDQRLVDEGKMTASVAADRLRVATALAADWRRVADCSPRPSQSADDAEILAMLSQALPAAIGRRDKAYKALAAGAPHYRHYDLDELYALCARLACFSETVQDDIVEYVRPWLQAQNVASGLAAMLWWQQRTGAESIHFLVDTTIALREQAARQATIRHAA
;
A
#
# COMPACT_ATOMS: atom_id res chain seq x y z
N MET A 1 11.79 -16.66 5.31
CA MET A 1 10.80 -15.79 4.65
C MET A 1 10.31 -16.52 3.42
N THR A 2 9.00 -16.58 3.22
CA THR A 2 8.41 -17.26 2.04
C THR A 2 8.85 -16.52 0.78
N ASP A 3 9.43 -17.22 -0.20
CA ASP A 3 9.84 -16.62 -1.49
C ASP A 3 8.64 -16.13 -2.33
N LEU A 4 7.45 -16.65 -2.04
CA LEU A 4 6.23 -16.31 -2.75
C LEU A 4 5.81 -14.85 -2.44
N PRO A 5 5.38 -14.09 -3.47
CA PRO A 5 4.86 -12.75 -3.27
C PRO A 5 3.61 -12.76 -2.38
N PRO A 6 3.43 -11.75 -1.52
CA PRO A 6 2.17 -11.57 -0.83
C PRO A 6 1.03 -11.28 -1.82
N ILE A 7 -0.20 -11.58 -1.41
CA ILE A 7 -1.41 -11.23 -2.18
C ILE A 7 -1.41 -9.73 -2.47
N GLY A 8 -1.61 -9.38 -3.74
CA GLY A 8 -1.63 -7.99 -4.19
C GLY A 8 -0.24 -7.39 -4.48
N ALA A 9 0.84 -8.17 -4.46
CA ALA A 9 2.19 -7.67 -4.81
C ALA A 9 2.28 -7.08 -6.22
N THR A 10 1.35 -7.41 -7.11
CA THR A 10 1.26 -6.92 -8.49
C THR A 10 0.26 -5.76 -8.67
N GLU A 11 -0.53 -5.44 -7.65
CA GLU A 11 -1.55 -4.37 -7.69
C GLU A 11 -0.92 -3.00 -7.41
N PHE A 12 -0.04 -2.54 -8.30
CA PHE A 12 0.83 -1.38 -8.05
C PHE A 12 0.06 -0.09 -7.73
N ALA A 13 -1.08 0.15 -8.39
CA ALA A 13 -1.93 1.30 -8.08
C ALA A 13 -2.50 1.24 -6.65
N GLY A 14 -2.93 0.04 -6.22
CA GLY A 14 -3.37 -0.19 -4.84
C GLY A 14 -2.24 0.01 -3.84
N ILE A 15 -1.04 -0.50 -4.13
CA ILE A 15 0.14 -0.31 -3.27
C ILE A 15 0.49 1.18 -3.14
N ALA A 16 0.48 1.93 -4.25
CA ALA A 16 0.73 3.37 -4.24
C ALA A 16 -0.27 4.12 -3.36
N ALA A 17 -1.56 3.79 -3.47
CA ALA A 17 -2.58 4.38 -2.60
C ALA A 17 -2.34 4.08 -1.11
N ILE A 18 -1.88 2.86 -0.76
CA ILE A 18 -1.52 2.52 0.63
C ILE A 18 -0.27 3.30 1.10
N ALA A 19 0.72 3.50 0.24
CA ALA A 19 1.90 4.32 0.56
C ALA A 19 1.52 5.78 0.86
N GLU A 20 0.58 6.34 0.08
CA GLU A 20 0.02 7.68 0.33
C GLU A 20 -0.76 7.74 1.64
N GLN A 21 -1.61 6.74 1.93
CA GLN A 21 -2.32 6.64 3.21
C GLN A 21 -1.35 6.56 4.40
N LEU A 22 -0.23 5.84 4.27
CA LEU A 22 0.79 5.79 5.31
C LEU A 22 1.39 7.18 5.54
N ARG A 23 1.73 7.91 4.47
CA ARG A 23 2.24 9.29 4.55
C ARG A 23 1.24 10.20 5.26
N ASP A 24 -0.04 10.14 4.91
CA ASP A 24 -1.08 10.98 5.49
C ASP A 24 -1.30 10.65 6.97
N ALA A 25 -1.29 9.36 7.31
CA ALA A 25 -1.37 8.89 8.69
C ALA A 25 -0.17 9.36 9.52
N ARG A 26 1.02 9.49 8.93
CA ARG A 26 2.19 10.06 9.61
C ARG A 26 2.05 11.57 9.79
N ALA A 27 1.65 12.29 8.74
CA ALA A 27 1.46 13.74 8.80
C ALA A 27 0.48 14.15 9.92
N ALA A 28 -0.67 13.46 10.03
CA ALA A 28 -1.66 13.75 11.06
C ALA A 28 -1.30 13.11 12.41
N GLY A 29 -0.89 11.84 12.40
CA GLY A 29 -0.70 11.04 13.61
C GLY A 29 0.56 11.41 14.39
N ASP A 30 1.68 11.64 13.71
CA ASP A 30 2.93 12.00 14.38
C ASP A 30 2.87 13.44 14.90
N GLN A 31 2.17 14.36 14.21
CA GLN A 31 1.93 15.72 14.74
C GLN A 31 1.19 15.68 16.07
N ARG A 32 0.13 14.86 16.18
CA ARG A 32 -0.58 14.68 17.46
C ARG A 32 0.34 14.16 18.56
N LEU A 33 1.28 13.26 18.24
CA LEU A 33 2.23 12.74 19.24
C LEU A 33 3.25 13.80 19.68
N VAL A 34 3.59 14.74 18.81
CA VAL A 34 4.40 15.92 19.17
C VAL A 34 3.63 16.82 20.11
N ASP A 35 2.37 17.13 19.77
CA ASP A 35 1.50 17.97 20.60
C ASP A 35 1.26 17.35 21.99
N GLU A 36 1.19 16.02 22.08
CA GLU A 36 1.08 15.26 23.33
C GLU A 36 2.42 15.09 24.08
N GLY A 37 3.54 15.60 23.56
CA GLY A 37 4.87 15.47 24.17
C GLY A 37 5.46 14.06 24.15
N LYS A 38 4.88 13.15 23.35
CA LYS A 38 5.31 11.74 23.21
C LYS A 38 6.32 11.52 22.09
N MET A 39 6.56 12.55 21.28
CA MET A 39 7.52 12.54 20.18
C MET A 39 8.14 13.92 20.00
N THR A 40 9.38 13.99 19.53
CA THR A 40 10.00 15.26 19.16
C THR A 40 9.60 15.66 17.73
N ALA A 41 9.51 16.96 17.46
CA ALA A 41 9.21 17.47 16.12
C ALA A 41 10.22 16.97 15.06
N SER A 42 11.49 16.80 15.44
CA SER A 42 12.53 16.26 14.57
C SER A 42 12.23 14.82 14.13
N VAL A 43 11.83 13.94 15.07
CA VAL A 43 11.47 12.55 14.76
C VAL A 43 10.21 12.49 13.89
N ALA A 44 9.22 13.34 14.13
CA ALA A 44 8.02 13.42 13.30
C ALA A 44 8.35 13.86 11.86
N ALA A 45 9.17 14.90 11.72
CA ALA A 45 9.61 15.40 10.42
C ALA A 45 10.41 14.33 9.64
N ASP A 46 11.29 13.60 10.32
CA ASP A 46 12.09 12.54 9.71
C ASP A 46 11.22 11.39 9.20
N ARG A 47 10.27 10.92 10.02
CA ARG A 47 9.30 9.88 9.62
C ARG A 47 8.44 10.33 8.43
N LEU A 48 8.01 11.59 8.41
CA LEU A 48 7.24 12.14 7.31
C LEU A 48 8.08 12.25 6.02
N ARG A 49 9.37 12.61 6.12
CA ARG A 49 10.31 12.62 4.98
C ARG A 49 10.41 11.23 4.34
N VAL A 50 10.63 10.19 5.14
CA VAL A 50 10.74 8.81 4.65
C VAL A 50 9.41 8.33 4.04
N ALA A 51 8.28 8.60 4.70
CA ALA A 51 6.96 8.23 4.17
C ALA A 51 6.62 8.97 2.86
N THR A 52 7.07 10.22 2.71
CA THR A 52 6.90 11.00 1.48
C THR A 52 7.75 10.44 0.34
N ALA A 53 9.00 10.08 0.62
CA ALA A 53 9.86 9.43 -0.37
C ALA A 53 9.27 8.09 -0.85
N LEU A 54 8.78 7.26 0.09
CA LEU A 54 8.13 5.99 -0.24
C LEU A 54 6.87 6.20 -1.12
N ALA A 55 6.01 7.15 -0.76
CA ALA A 55 4.80 7.44 -1.53
C ALA A 55 5.12 7.92 -2.95
N ALA A 56 6.13 8.79 -3.11
CA ALA A 56 6.59 9.23 -4.43
C ALA A 56 7.18 8.07 -5.25
N ASP A 57 7.93 7.18 -4.61
CA ASP A 57 8.52 6.00 -5.26
C ASP A 57 7.45 5.04 -5.77
N TRP A 58 6.42 4.74 -4.98
CA TRP A 58 5.33 3.85 -5.41
C TRP A 58 4.39 4.47 -6.43
N ARG A 59 4.14 5.78 -6.35
CA ARG A 59 3.42 6.49 -7.41
C ARG A 59 4.15 6.34 -8.74
N ARG A 60 5.49 6.49 -8.73
CA ARG A 60 6.32 6.23 -9.92
C ARG A 60 6.17 4.81 -10.44
N VAL A 61 6.21 3.80 -9.56
CA VAL A 61 6.02 2.39 -9.95
C VAL A 61 4.66 2.19 -10.63
N ALA A 62 3.59 2.73 -10.05
CA ALA A 62 2.25 2.63 -10.61
C ALA A 62 2.13 3.31 -11.99
N ASP A 63 2.72 4.50 -12.13
CA ASP A 63 2.69 5.29 -13.37
C ASP A 63 3.72 4.83 -14.41
N CYS A 64 4.65 3.94 -14.04
CA CYS A 64 5.84 3.61 -14.82
C CYS A 64 6.60 4.88 -15.28
N SER A 65 6.88 5.80 -14.36
CA SER A 65 7.53 7.09 -14.63
C SER A 65 9.00 7.12 -14.19
N PRO A 66 9.79 8.14 -14.57
CA PRO A 66 11.21 8.24 -14.16
C PRO A 66 11.40 8.42 -12.65
N ARG A 67 12.57 8.00 -12.15
CA ARG A 67 12.92 8.07 -10.73
C ARG A 67 12.93 9.52 -10.21
N PRO A 68 12.15 9.85 -9.16
CA PRO A 68 12.24 11.15 -8.52
C PRO A 68 13.55 11.27 -7.73
N SER A 69 13.97 12.49 -7.43
CA SER A 69 15.04 12.72 -6.45
C SER A 69 14.66 12.10 -5.11
N GLN A 70 15.44 11.16 -4.62
CA GLN A 70 15.16 10.49 -3.36
C GLN A 70 15.65 11.33 -2.19
N SER A 71 14.73 11.65 -1.27
CA SER A 71 15.07 12.29 0.00
C SER A 71 15.34 11.29 1.12
N ALA A 72 15.12 9.99 0.89
CA ALA A 72 15.35 8.89 1.82
C ALA A 72 15.98 7.69 1.11
N ASP A 73 16.81 6.93 1.81
CA ASP A 73 17.46 5.75 1.27
C ASP A 73 16.64 4.46 1.48
N ASP A 74 17.08 3.38 0.84
CA ASP A 74 16.40 2.09 0.89
C ASP A 74 16.39 1.47 2.30
N ALA A 75 17.40 1.75 3.13
CA ALA A 75 17.49 1.23 4.49
C ALA A 75 16.50 1.95 5.42
N GLU A 76 16.34 3.26 5.27
CA GLU A 76 15.33 4.07 5.97
C GLU A 76 13.91 3.60 5.62
N ILE A 77 13.65 3.37 4.33
CA ILE A 77 12.36 2.86 3.85
C ILE A 77 12.09 1.46 4.41
N LEU A 78 13.07 0.56 4.34
CA LEU A 78 12.96 -0.80 4.87
C LEU A 78 12.66 -0.78 6.38
N ALA A 79 13.37 0.06 7.14
CA ALA A 79 13.16 0.20 8.57
C ALA A 79 11.74 0.70 8.90
N MET A 80 11.26 1.71 8.17
CA MET A 80 9.90 2.23 8.35
C MET A 80 8.83 1.16 8.06
N LEU A 81 8.95 0.44 6.93
CA LEU A 81 8.01 -0.63 6.57
C LEU A 81 8.02 -1.76 7.60
N SER A 82 9.20 -2.16 8.06
CA SER A 82 9.37 -3.20 9.08
C SER A 82 8.73 -2.81 10.41
N GLN A 83 8.73 -1.52 10.77
CA GLN A 83 8.08 -1.01 11.97
C GLN A 83 6.55 -0.85 11.79
N ALA A 84 6.09 -0.49 10.58
CA ALA A 84 4.67 -0.22 10.32
C ALA A 84 3.84 -1.50 10.17
N LEU A 85 4.40 -2.55 9.56
CA LEU A 85 3.69 -3.78 9.22
C LEU A 85 3.09 -4.50 10.45
N PRO A 86 3.80 -4.71 11.58
CA PRO A 86 3.23 -5.38 12.75
C PRO A 86 1.99 -4.66 13.31
N ALA A 87 2.00 -3.32 13.33
CA ALA A 87 0.85 -2.54 13.79
C ALA A 87 -0.34 -2.67 12.83
N ALA A 88 -0.11 -2.72 11.52
CA ALA A 88 -1.17 -2.94 10.53
C ALA A 88 -1.79 -4.33 10.65
N ILE A 89 -0.96 -5.37 10.83
CA ILE A 89 -1.42 -6.75 11.09
C ILE A 89 -2.28 -6.78 12.35
N GLY A 90 -1.83 -6.15 13.45
CA GLY A 90 -2.61 -6.08 14.69
C GLY A 90 -3.97 -5.41 14.51
N ARG A 91 -4.07 -4.33 13.71
CA ARG A 91 -5.35 -3.67 13.39
C ARG A 91 -6.26 -4.58 12.57
N ARG A 92 -5.72 -5.26 11.56
CA ARG A 92 -6.45 -6.25 10.77
C ARG A 92 -7.01 -7.35 11.66
N ASP A 93 -6.19 -7.95 12.51
CA ASP A 93 -6.60 -9.06 13.36
C ASP A 93 -7.66 -8.63 14.38
N LYS A 94 -7.54 -7.40 14.90
CA LYS A 94 -8.58 -6.81 15.75
C LYS A 94 -9.90 -6.60 15.00
N ALA A 95 -9.85 -6.06 13.78
CA ALA A 95 -11.05 -5.86 12.96
C ALA A 95 -11.70 -7.20 12.58
N TYR A 96 -10.89 -8.23 12.28
CA TYR A 96 -11.39 -9.57 12.00
C TYR A 96 -12.09 -10.19 13.22
N LYS A 97 -11.53 -10.02 14.42
CA LYS A 97 -12.18 -10.46 15.66
C LYS A 97 -13.51 -9.75 15.89
N ALA A 98 -13.61 -8.45 15.57
CA ALA A 98 -14.87 -7.72 15.64
C ALA A 98 -15.90 -8.25 14.64
N LEU A 99 -15.51 -8.48 13.38
CA LEU A 99 -16.37 -9.10 12.36
C LEU A 99 -16.85 -10.48 12.80
N ALA A 100 -15.94 -11.32 13.30
CA ALA A 100 -16.27 -12.66 13.77
C ALA A 100 -17.24 -12.69 14.96
N ALA A 101 -17.25 -11.64 15.79
CA ALA A 101 -18.13 -11.52 16.94
C ALA A 101 -19.48 -10.88 16.59
N GLY A 102 -19.47 -9.79 15.82
CA GLY A 102 -20.67 -9.00 15.50
C GLY A 102 -21.46 -9.54 14.30
N ALA A 103 -20.78 -10.07 13.28
CA ALA A 103 -21.41 -10.54 12.05
C ALA A 103 -20.75 -11.84 11.55
N PRO A 104 -20.84 -12.95 12.32
CA PRO A 104 -20.08 -14.19 12.07
C PRO A 104 -20.38 -14.88 10.74
N HIS A 105 -21.52 -14.59 10.12
CA HIS A 105 -21.95 -15.17 8.85
C HIS A 105 -21.09 -14.67 7.67
N TYR A 106 -20.45 -13.50 7.79
CA TYR A 106 -19.53 -13.01 6.75
C TYR A 106 -18.20 -13.78 6.67
N ARG A 107 -17.87 -14.61 7.67
CA ARG A 107 -16.62 -15.40 7.68
C ARG A 107 -16.56 -16.48 6.60
N HIS A 108 -17.70 -16.82 5.99
CA HIS A 108 -17.78 -17.83 4.95
C HIS A 108 -17.44 -17.29 3.56
N TYR A 109 -17.45 -15.97 3.38
CA TYR A 109 -17.12 -15.34 2.11
C TYR A 109 -15.61 -15.16 1.98
N ASP A 110 -15.12 -15.29 0.75
CA ASP A 110 -13.76 -14.90 0.43
C ASP A 110 -13.61 -13.37 0.25
N LEU A 111 -12.38 -12.91 -0.03
CA LEU A 111 -12.10 -11.48 -0.17
C LEU A 111 -12.87 -10.85 -1.34
N ASP A 112 -12.95 -11.53 -2.48
CA ASP A 112 -13.57 -10.99 -3.70
C ASP A 112 -15.09 -10.89 -3.50
N GLU A 113 -15.69 -11.88 -2.85
CA GLU A 113 -17.09 -11.86 -2.47
C GLU A 113 -17.41 -10.72 -1.50
N LEU A 114 -16.57 -10.49 -0.49
CA LEU A 114 -16.74 -9.40 0.48
C LEU A 114 -16.57 -8.02 -0.18
N TYR A 115 -15.69 -7.88 -1.16
CA TYR A 115 -15.63 -6.67 -1.99
C TYR A 115 -16.87 -6.50 -2.86
N ALA A 116 -17.37 -7.59 -3.45
CA ALA A 116 -18.58 -7.54 -4.26
C ALA A 116 -19.83 -7.18 -3.44
N LEU A 117 -19.87 -7.56 -2.15
CA LEU A 117 -20.89 -7.10 -1.20
C LEU A 117 -20.76 -5.60 -0.94
N CYS A 118 -19.56 -5.10 -0.64
CA CYS A 118 -19.32 -3.67 -0.42
C CYS A 118 -19.67 -2.79 -1.62
N ALA A 119 -19.41 -3.27 -2.84
CA ALA A 119 -19.69 -2.57 -4.09
C ALA A 119 -21.20 -2.45 -4.38
N ARG A 120 -22.00 -3.39 -3.87
CA ARG A 120 -23.46 -3.45 -4.05
C ARG A 120 -24.23 -3.05 -2.81
N LEU A 121 -23.61 -2.29 -1.90
CA LEU A 121 -24.17 -1.95 -0.59
C LEU A 121 -25.63 -1.47 -0.67
N ALA A 122 -25.92 -0.56 -1.60
CA ALA A 122 -27.24 0.05 -1.75
C ALA A 122 -28.34 -0.94 -2.20
N CYS A 123 -27.99 -2.16 -2.62
CA CYS A 123 -28.93 -3.19 -3.03
C CYS A 123 -29.46 -4.04 -1.86
N PHE A 124 -28.91 -3.88 -0.65
CA PHE A 124 -29.27 -4.69 0.51
C PHE A 124 -30.23 -3.97 1.46
N SER A 125 -30.85 -4.73 2.37
CA SER A 125 -31.63 -4.16 3.47
C SER A 125 -30.75 -3.33 4.41
N GLU A 126 -31.36 -2.39 5.13
CA GLU A 126 -30.66 -1.51 6.10
C GLU A 126 -29.81 -2.30 7.08
N THR A 127 -30.35 -3.37 7.68
CA THR A 127 -29.61 -4.25 8.60
C THR A 127 -28.35 -4.86 7.98
N VAL A 128 -28.43 -5.30 6.71
CA VAL A 128 -27.25 -5.85 6.01
C VAL A 128 -26.26 -4.74 5.67
N GLN A 129 -26.74 -3.54 5.36
CA GLN A 129 -25.87 -2.39 5.13
C GLN A 129 -25.11 -2.00 6.40
N ASP A 130 -25.80 -1.98 7.54
CA ASP A 130 -25.21 -1.68 8.85
C ASP A 130 -24.09 -2.67 9.17
N ASP A 131 -24.35 -3.98 9.03
CA ASP A 131 -23.33 -5.00 9.24
C ASP A 131 -22.11 -4.82 8.32
N ILE A 132 -22.33 -4.53 7.04
CA ILE A 132 -21.24 -4.33 6.08
C ILE A 132 -20.42 -3.10 6.45
N VAL A 133 -21.08 -2.00 6.84
CA VAL A 133 -20.42 -0.75 7.21
C VAL A 133 -19.66 -0.88 8.53
N GLU A 134 -20.24 -1.56 9.51
CA GLU A 134 -19.68 -1.68 10.86
C GLU A 134 -18.58 -2.74 10.94
N TYR A 135 -18.72 -3.86 10.23
CA TYR A 135 -17.84 -5.03 10.41
C TYR A 135 -17.01 -5.36 9.17
N VAL A 136 -17.64 -5.44 7.99
CA VAL A 136 -16.95 -5.92 6.77
C VAL A 136 -15.97 -4.88 6.24
N ARG A 137 -16.41 -3.63 6.04
CA ARG A 137 -15.59 -2.55 5.49
C ARG A 137 -14.34 -2.26 6.35
N PRO A 138 -14.42 -2.14 7.68
CA PRO A 138 -13.25 -1.89 8.50
C PRO A 138 -12.23 -3.04 8.44
N TRP A 139 -12.71 -4.28 8.37
CA TRP A 139 -11.81 -5.43 8.20
C TRP A 139 -11.13 -5.44 6.83
N LEU A 140 -11.88 -5.22 5.74
CA LEU A 140 -11.31 -5.13 4.38
C LEU A 140 -10.29 -3.99 4.27
N GLN A 141 -10.59 -2.82 4.83
CA GLN A 141 -9.65 -1.70 4.84
C GLN A 141 -8.36 -2.05 5.60
N ALA A 142 -8.48 -2.66 6.78
CA ALA A 142 -7.32 -3.06 7.57
C ALA A 142 -6.51 -4.18 6.89
N GLN A 143 -7.19 -5.12 6.22
CA GLN A 143 -6.58 -6.17 5.39
C GLN A 143 -5.78 -5.56 4.23
N ASN A 144 -6.34 -4.58 3.51
CA ASN A 144 -5.64 -3.92 2.41
C ASN A 144 -4.38 -3.20 2.85
N VAL A 145 -4.44 -2.46 3.96
CA VAL A 145 -3.26 -1.77 4.51
C VAL A 145 -2.18 -2.79 4.88
N ALA A 146 -2.54 -3.89 5.54
CA ALA A 146 -1.59 -4.93 5.90
C ALA A 146 -0.97 -5.62 4.67
N SER A 147 -1.79 -5.99 3.67
CA SER A 147 -1.31 -6.57 2.41
C SER A 147 -0.40 -5.60 1.64
N GLY A 148 -0.79 -4.34 1.51
CA GLY A 148 0.01 -3.32 0.82
C GLY A 148 1.37 -3.10 1.47
N LEU A 149 1.42 -2.99 2.81
CA LEU A 149 2.68 -2.88 3.55
C LEU A 149 3.56 -4.12 3.42
N ALA A 150 2.96 -5.32 3.44
CA ALA A 150 3.69 -6.56 3.21
C ALA A 150 4.27 -6.63 1.78
N ALA A 151 3.50 -6.20 0.77
CA ALA A 151 3.96 -6.12 -0.61
C ALA A 151 5.10 -5.13 -0.79
N MET A 152 4.99 -3.92 -0.21
CA MET A 152 6.07 -2.94 -0.25
C MET A 152 7.34 -3.49 0.40
N LEU A 153 7.22 -4.10 1.58
CA LEU A 153 8.37 -4.68 2.27
C LEU A 153 9.02 -5.81 1.46
N TRP A 154 8.20 -6.67 0.85
CA TRP A 154 8.66 -7.77 0.00
C TRP A 154 9.43 -7.25 -1.23
N TRP A 155 8.93 -6.21 -1.90
CA TRP A 155 9.63 -5.60 -3.03
C TRP A 155 10.90 -4.86 -2.61
N GLN A 156 10.87 -4.15 -1.48
CA GLN A 156 12.02 -3.38 -0.96
C GLN A 156 13.21 -4.28 -0.60
N GLN A 157 12.97 -5.54 -0.28
CA GLN A 157 14.01 -6.53 0.05
C GLN A 157 14.71 -7.11 -1.19
N ARG A 158 14.20 -6.84 -2.40
CA ARG A 158 14.72 -7.42 -3.65
C ARG A 158 15.72 -6.49 -4.32
N THR A 159 16.75 -7.09 -4.90
CA THR A 159 17.85 -6.37 -5.57
C THR A 159 18.09 -6.92 -6.97
N GLY A 160 18.88 -6.20 -7.77
CA GLY A 160 19.21 -6.61 -9.14
C GLY A 160 17.97 -6.76 -10.01
N ALA A 161 17.92 -7.82 -10.81
CA ALA A 161 16.86 -8.06 -11.80
C ALA A 161 15.46 -8.30 -11.18
N GLU A 162 15.42 -8.67 -9.90
CA GLU A 162 14.17 -8.92 -9.16
C GLU A 162 13.66 -7.68 -8.43
N SER A 163 14.40 -6.57 -8.46
CA SER A 163 13.96 -5.32 -7.86
C SER A 163 12.81 -4.70 -8.67
N ILE A 164 11.78 -4.20 -7.98
CA ILE A 164 10.69 -3.45 -8.64
C ILE A 164 11.24 -2.25 -9.41
N HIS A 165 12.31 -1.64 -8.90
CA HIS A 165 12.97 -0.52 -9.56
C HIS A 165 13.59 -0.93 -10.89
N PHE A 166 14.34 -2.03 -10.92
CA PHE A 166 14.93 -2.54 -12.15
C PHE A 166 13.86 -2.87 -13.18
N LEU A 167 12.76 -3.51 -12.76
CA LEU A 167 11.66 -3.89 -13.65
C LEU A 167 10.99 -2.65 -14.27
N VAL A 168 10.74 -1.61 -13.47
CA VAL A 168 10.14 -0.35 -13.95
C VAL A 168 11.10 0.40 -14.88
N ASP A 169 12.36 0.57 -14.48
CA ASP A 169 13.37 1.28 -15.27
C ASP A 169 13.60 0.59 -16.63
N THR A 170 13.64 -0.75 -16.64
CA THR A 170 13.74 -1.55 -17.87
C THR A 170 12.50 -1.38 -18.75
N THR A 171 11.31 -1.38 -18.15
CA THR A 171 10.05 -1.19 -18.89
C THR A 171 10.02 0.18 -19.57
N ILE A 172 10.46 1.23 -18.89
CA ILE A 172 10.56 2.58 -19.44
C ILE A 172 11.54 2.59 -20.62
N ALA A 173 12.75 2.07 -20.42
CA ALA A 173 13.77 2.03 -21.47
C ALA A 173 13.31 1.30 -22.74
N LEU A 174 12.60 0.17 -22.57
CA LEU A 174 12.04 -0.60 -23.69
C LEU A 174 10.94 0.18 -24.42
N ARG A 175 10.05 0.88 -23.70
CA ARG A 175 9.01 1.73 -24.31
C ARG A 175 9.62 2.86 -25.13
N GLU A 176 10.64 3.52 -24.59
CA GLU A 176 11.35 4.57 -25.32
C GLU A 176 12.06 4.04 -26.58
N GLN A 177 12.69 2.87 -26.49
CA GLN A 177 13.34 2.24 -27.64
C GLN A 177 12.32 1.91 -28.74
N ALA A 178 11.18 1.33 -28.36
CA ALA A 178 10.09 1.03 -29.29
C ALA A 178 9.56 2.31 -29.97
N ALA A 179 9.37 3.39 -29.21
CA ALA A 179 8.94 4.68 -29.73
C ALA A 179 9.96 5.25 -30.74
N ARG A 180 11.26 5.22 -30.43
CA ARG A 180 12.33 5.64 -31.36
C ARG A 180 12.32 4.83 -32.65
N GLN A 181 12.17 3.51 -32.56
CA GLN A 181 12.13 2.63 -33.73
C GLN A 181 10.88 2.86 -34.60
N ALA A 182 9.72 3.13 -33.99
CA ALA A 182 8.49 3.45 -34.72
C ALA A 182 8.65 4.74 -35.52
N THR A 183 9.22 5.79 -34.91
CA THR A 183 9.50 7.07 -35.58
C THR A 183 10.45 6.90 -36.76
N ILE A 184 11.52 6.12 -36.62
CA ILE A 184 12.47 5.85 -37.72
C ILE A 184 11.76 5.14 -38.88
N ARG A 185 10.90 4.17 -38.59
CA ARG A 185 10.14 3.43 -39.63
C ARG A 185 9.10 4.28 -40.37
N HIS A 186 8.58 5.34 -39.77
CA HIS A 186 7.59 6.23 -40.41
C HIS A 186 8.26 7.37 -41.19
N ALA A 187 9.54 7.63 -40.94
CA ALA A 187 10.33 8.64 -41.64
C ALA A 187 11.11 8.10 -42.85
N ALA A 188 11.14 6.78 -43.04
CA ALA A 188 11.75 6.07 -44.17
C ALA A 188 10.68 5.62 -45.17
#